data_AF-A0A7C1IIL3-F1
#
_entry.id   AF-A0A7C1IIL3-F1
#
_cell.length_a   1.000
_cell.length_b   1.000
_cell.length_c   1.000
_cell.angle_alpha   90.00
_cell.angle_beta   90.00
_cell.angle_gamma   90.00
#
_symmetry.space_group_name_H-M   'P 1'
#
loop_
_entity.id
_entity.type
_entity.pdbx_description
1 polymer ?
#
loop_
_entity_poly.entity_id
_entity_poly.type
_entity_poly.pdbx_seq_one_letter_code
_entity_poly.pdbx_strand_id
1 'polypeptide(L)'
;MKLTAEHLRLLKAIADGHTLKAHRDIEGHKEFRLHFNDGRPPELIERRWADELAEAGLIDSNKKFPAATFWLTARGRQLAVNDKQ
;
A
#
# COMPACT_ATOMS: atom_id res chain seq x y z
N MET A 1 4.04 7.88 13.97
CA MET A 1 2.84 7.21 13.44
C MET A 1 2.42 6.09 14.39
N LYS A 2 1.11 5.95 14.66
CA LYS A 2 0.54 4.77 15.33
C LYS A 2 -0.12 3.90 14.26
N LEU A 3 0.34 2.66 14.08
CA LEU A 3 -0.26 1.74 13.13
C LEU A 3 -1.71 1.45 13.55
N THR A 4 -2.63 1.66 12.62
CA THR A 4 -4.05 1.34 12.81
C THR A 4 -4.36 -0.01 12.16
N ALA A 5 -5.56 -0.54 12.41
CA ALA A 5 -6.03 -1.77 11.78
C ALA A 5 -5.94 -1.70 10.24
N GLU A 6 -6.27 -0.55 9.64
CA GLU A 6 -6.23 -0.36 8.18
C GLU A 6 -4.80 -0.39 7.62
N HIS A 7 -3.83 0.18 8.36
CA HIS A 7 -2.42 0.08 7.99
C HIS A 7 -1.93 -1.36 8.00
N LEU A 8 -2.25 -2.12 9.06
CA LEU A 8 -1.88 -3.53 9.17
C LEU A 8 -2.57 -4.37 8.10
N ARG A 9 -3.85 -4.11 7.82
CA ARG A 9 -4.60 -4.74 6.73
C ARG A 9 -3.93 -4.51 5.38
N LEU A 10 -3.50 -3.28 5.08
CA LEU A 10 -2.81 -2.98 3.83
C LEU A 10 -1.45 -3.70 3.73
N LEU A 11 -0.66 -3.69 4.82
CA LEU A 11 0.62 -4.39 4.86
C LEU A 11 0.45 -5.91 4.63
N LYS A 12 -0.56 -6.52 5.28
CA LYS A 12 -0.91 -7.94 5.08
C LYS A 12 -1.35 -8.23 3.66
N ALA A 13 -2.21 -7.39 3.08
CA ALA A 13 -2.65 -7.56 1.70
C ALA A 13 -1.48 -7.56 0.72
N ILE A 14 -0.53 -6.63 0.87
CA ILE A 14 0.67 -6.59 0.02
C ILE A 14 1.56 -7.81 0.28
N ALA A 15 1.65 -8.29 1.52
CA ALA A 15 2.41 -9.50 1.88
C ALA A 15 1.80 -10.78 1.27
N ASP A 16 0.47 -10.82 1.11
CA ASP A 16 -0.28 -11.89 0.46
C ASP A 16 -0.14 -11.89 -1.08
N GLY A 17 0.59 -10.92 -1.63
CA GLY A 17 0.83 -10.78 -3.07
C GLY A 17 -0.17 -9.89 -3.78
N HIS A 18 -1.05 -9.18 -3.05
CA HIS A 18 -1.84 -8.10 -3.65
C HIS A 18 -0.95 -6.90 -3.99
N THR A 19 -1.36 -6.11 -4.98
CA THR A 19 -0.54 -5.00 -5.49
C THR A 19 -1.19 -3.66 -5.21
N LEU A 20 -0.52 -2.81 -4.42
CA LEU A 20 -0.95 -1.43 -4.23
C LEU A 20 -0.40 -0.56 -5.38
N LYS A 21 -1.29 0.16 -6.06
CA LYS A 21 -0.92 1.11 -7.12
C LYS A 21 -1.40 2.51 -6.77
N ALA A 22 -0.58 3.51 -7.07
CA ALA A 22 -1.01 4.90 -7.08
C ALA A 22 -1.10 5.38 -8.52
N HIS A 23 -2.28 5.83 -8.92
CA HIS A 23 -2.54 6.48 -10.19
C HIS A 23 -2.55 7.99 -9.96
N ARG A 24 -1.83 8.73 -10.80
CA ARG A 24 -1.98 10.19 -10.88
C ARG A 24 -2.88 10.55 -12.05
N ASP A 25 -3.91 11.33 -11.77
CA ASP A 25 -4.72 11.95 -12.82
C ASP A 25 -3.98 13.15 -13.45
N ILE A 26 -4.49 13.65 -14.58
CA ILE A 26 -3.98 14.82 -15.30
C ILE A 26 -4.00 16.08 -14.43
N GLU A 27 -4.93 16.16 -13.47
CA GLU A 27 -5.02 17.24 -12.48
C GLU A 27 -4.03 17.07 -11.31
N GLY A 28 -3.27 15.97 -11.28
CA GLY A 28 -2.26 15.69 -10.25
C GLY A 28 -2.80 14.99 -9.00
N HIS A 29 -4.09 14.65 -8.96
CA HIS A 29 -4.69 13.87 -7.88
C HIS A 29 -4.11 12.45 -7.84
N LYS A 30 -3.64 12.02 -6.67
CA LYS A 30 -3.16 10.65 -6.43
C LYS A 30 -4.31 9.79 -5.89
N GLU A 31 -4.73 8.81 -6.67
CA GLU A 31 -5.64 7.75 -6.23
C GLU A 31 -4.86 6.47 -5.94
N PHE A 32 -5.10 5.88 -4.77
CA PHE A 32 -4.46 4.62 -4.37
C PHE A 32 -5.47 3.48 -4.49
N ARG A 33 -5.07 2.40 -5.16
CA ARG A 33 -5.92 1.25 -5.42
C ARG A 33 -5.19 -0.04 -5.10
N LEU A 34 -5.80 -0.88 -4.27
CA LEU A 34 -5.30 -2.21 -3.94
C LEU A 34 -5.88 -3.23 -4.92
N HIS A 35 -5.02 -3.79 -5.76
CA HIS A 35 -5.38 -4.84 -6.71
C HIS A 35 -5.23 -6.21 -6.05
N PHE A 36 -6.34 -6.93 -5.91
CA PHE A 36 -6.35 -8.29 -5.40
C PHE A 36 -5.84 -9.28 -6.47
N ASN A 37 -4.99 -10.22 -6.06
CA ASN A 37 -4.49 -11.25 -6.95
C ASN A 37 -5.56 -12.29 -7.35
N ASP A 38 -6.67 -12.33 -6.62
CA ASP A 38 -7.83 -13.22 -6.83
C ASP A 38 -8.80 -12.72 -7.92
N GLY A 39 -8.47 -11.61 -8.61
CA GLY A 39 -9.31 -11.05 -9.67
C GLY A 39 -10.51 -10.22 -9.19
N ARG A 40 -10.66 -10.04 -7.87
CA ARG A 40 -11.62 -9.08 -7.29
C ARG A 40 -11.33 -7.65 -7.76
N PRO A 41 -12.37 -6.80 -7.90
CA PRO A 41 -12.19 -5.42 -8.30
C PRO A 41 -11.27 -4.68 -7.30
N PRO A 42 -10.42 -3.75 -7.79
CA PRO A 42 -9.51 -3.04 -6.91
C PRO A 42 -10.25 -2.22 -5.86
N GLU A 43 -9.76 -2.26 -4.62
CA GLU A 43 -10.29 -1.49 -3.50
C GLU A 43 -9.62 -0.12 -3.45
N LEU A 44 -10.42 0.95 -3.26
CA LEU A 44 -9.88 2.30 -3.08
C LEU A 44 -9.27 2.43 -1.69
N ILE A 45 -8.01 2.82 -1.63
CA ILE A 45 -7.27 3.02 -0.39
C ILE A 45 -7.13 4.51 -0.13
N GLU A 46 -7.36 4.91 1.12
CA GLU A 46 -7.17 6.29 1.51
C GLU A 46 -5.70 6.69 1.36
N ARG A 47 -5.46 7.83 0.71
CA ARG A 47 -4.11 8.37 0.47
C ARG A 47 -3.31 8.47 1.76
N ARG A 48 -3.93 8.93 2.86
CA ARG A 48 -3.25 9.09 4.16
C ARG A 48 -2.57 7.80 4.62
N TRP A 49 -3.21 6.64 4.44
CA TRP A 49 -2.64 5.38 4.91
C TRP A 49 -1.42 4.96 4.10
N ALA A 50 -1.48 5.13 2.78
CA ALA A 50 -0.35 4.82 1.92
C ALA A 50 0.81 5.82 2.14
N ASP A 51 0.51 7.09 2.37
CA ASP A 51 1.52 8.13 2.64
C ASP A 51 2.21 7.85 3.98
N GLU A 52 1.45 7.62 5.06
CA GLU A 52 2.01 7.32 6.39
C GLU A 52 2.90 6.07 6.38
N LEU A 53 2.51 5.01 5.65
CA LEU A 53 3.33 3.80 5.50
C LEU A 53 4.61 4.04 4.69
N ALA A 54 4.54 4.90 3.67
CA ALA A 54 5.70 5.26 2.86
C ALA A 54 6.66 6.15 3.65
N GLU A 55 6.15 7.14 4.38
CA GLU A 55 6.92 8.01 5.28
C GLU A 55 7.59 7.21 6.42
N ALA A 56 6.89 6.19 6.94
CA ALA A 56 7.46 5.26 7.92
C ALA A 56 8.48 4.27 7.34
N GLY A 57 8.70 4.28 6.01
CA GLY A 57 9.61 3.36 5.32
C GLY A 57 9.15 1.90 5.34
N LEU A 58 7.84 1.66 5.47
CA LEU A 58 7.24 0.32 5.48
C LEU A 58 6.85 -0.15 4.08
N ILE A 59 6.53 0.78 3.19
CA ILE A 59 6.33 0.53 1.76
C ILE A 59 7.21 1.46 0.94
N ASP A 60 7.59 1.02 -0.26
CA ASP A 60 8.32 1.83 -1.24
C ASP A 60 7.67 1.66 -2.62
N SER A 61 7.99 2.54 -3.59
CA SER A 61 7.37 2.52 -4.91
C SER A 61 8.37 2.70 -6.05
N ASN A 62 8.02 2.22 -7.24
CA ASN A 62 8.86 2.37 -8.44
C ASN A 62 8.95 3.81 -8.97
N LYS A 63 8.28 4.78 -8.34
CA LYS A 63 8.25 6.21 -8.72
C LYS A 63 8.00 6.45 -10.22
N LYS A 64 7.31 5.54 -10.90
CA LYS A 64 6.96 5.68 -12.33
C LYS A 64 5.70 6.53 -12.49
N PHE A 65 5.69 7.37 -13.53
CA PHE A 65 4.51 8.12 -13.96
C PHE A 65 3.88 7.43 -15.19
N PRO A 66 2.54 7.41 -15.33
CA PRO A 66 1.51 7.99 -14.45
C PRO A 66 1.06 7.06 -13.30
N ALA A 67 1.52 5.81 -13.28
CA ALA A 67 1.17 4.84 -12.25
C ALA A 67 2.42 4.33 -11.52
N ALA A 68 2.41 4.48 -10.19
CA ALA A 68 3.42 3.92 -9.31
C ALA A 68 2.91 2.62 -8.69
N THR A 69 3.76 1.61 -8.61
CA THR A 69 3.46 0.35 -7.90
C THR A 69 4.24 0.33 -6.60
N PHE A 70 3.57 -0.03 -5.51
CA PHE A 70 4.13 -0.10 -4.17
C PHE A 70 4.40 -1.55 -3.75
N TRP A 71 5.46 -1.75 -2.98
CA TRP A 71 5.84 -3.03 -2.37
C TRP A 71 6.27 -2.84 -0.92
N LEU A 72 6.29 -3.94 -0.17
CA LEU A 72 6.78 -3.94 1.21
C LEU A 72 8.30 -3.80 1.24
N THR A 73 8.79 -2.96 2.15
CA THR A 73 10.19 -3.00 2.57
C THR A 73 10.42 -4.19 3.52
N ALA A 74 11.68 -4.47 3.87
CA ALA A 74 11.99 -5.47 4.88
C ALA A 74 11.26 -5.21 6.21
N ARG A 75 11.16 -3.94 6.63
CA ARG A 75 10.41 -3.53 7.84
C ARG A 75 8.91 -3.72 7.68
N GLY A 76 8.33 -3.32 6.55
CA GLY A 76 6.92 -3.54 6.27
C GLY A 76 6.54 -5.02 6.29
N ARG A 77 7.40 -5.88 5.73
CA ARG A 77 7.19 -7.32 5.73
C ARG A 77 7.24 -7.92 7.14
N GLN A 78 8.15 -7.47 7.99
CA GLN A 78 8.19 -7.89 9.40
C GLN A 78 6.89 -7.56 10.12
N LEU A 79 6.37 -6.34 9.96
CA LEU A 79 5.12 -5.95 10.60
C LEU A 79 3.89 -6.66 10.03
N ALA A 80 3.90 -6.99 8.73
CA ALA A 80 2.83 -7.76 8.12
C ALA A 80 2.70 -9.18 8.70
N VAL A 81 3.82 -9.81 9.07
CA VAL A 81 3.83 -11.17 9.63
C VAL A 81 3.69 -11.21 11.16
N ASN A 82 4.02 -10.12 11.85
CA ASN A 82 4.06 -10.09 13.31
C ASN A 82 2.71 -9.74 13.98
N ASP A 83 1.61 -9.85 13.24
CA ASP A 83 0.24 -9.73 13.75
C ASP A 83 -0.17 -11.00 14.53
N LYS A 84 0.61 -11.28 15.57
CA LYS A 84 0.21 -12.06 16.73
C LYS A 84 0.26 -11.10 17.92
N GLN A 85 -0.77 -10.27 18.05
CA GLN A 85 -1.12 -9.68 19.35
C GLN A 85 -2.22 -10.51 19.97
#